data_AF-A0A965GDZ4-F1
#
_entry.id   AF-A0A965GDZ4-F1
#
_cell.length_a   1.000
_cell.length_b   1.000
_cell.length_c   1.000
_cell.angle_alpha   90.00
_cell.angle_beta   90.00
_cell.angle_gamma   90.00
#
_symmetry.space_group_name_H-M   'P 1'
#
loop_
_entity.id
_entity.type
_entity.pdbx_description
1 polymer ?
#
loop_
_entity_poly.entity_id
_entity_poly.type
_entity_poly.pdbx_seq_one_letter_code
_entity_poly.pdbx_strand_id
1 'polypeptide(L)'
;ELGGHSWYLYGASSTHGREVRPSNALQWAMMERALSSQSDVYDLRGITATLDKENPHAGLLQFKVGVGGRAVEVMGEWDYSFNPLLYLAFRAYLNRR
;
A
#
# COMPACT_ATOMS: atom_id res chain seq x y z
N GLU A 1 14.80 -3.62 -2.19
CA GLU A 1 14.66 -3.92 -3.62
C GLU A 1 14.97 -5.40 -3.77
N LEU A 2 14.15 -6.16 -4.49
CA LEU A 2 14.34 -7.60 -4.67
C LEU A 2 13.63 -8.05 -5.95
N GLY A 3 14.33 -8.77 -6.83
CA GLY A 3 13.73 -9.38 -8.02
C GLY A 3 13.02 -8.40 -8.95
N GLY A 4 13.61 -7.24 -9.23
CA GLY A 4 13.00 -6.21 -10.09
C GLY A 4 11.88 -5.41 -9.41
N HIS A 5 11.64 -5.60 -8.11
CA HIS A 5 10.63 -4.88 -7.35
C HIS A 5 11.25 -3.96 -6.29
N SER A 6 10.70 -2.74 -6.21
CA SER A 6 10.98 -1.73 -5.20
C SER A 6 9.71 -1.38 -4.44
N TRP A 7 9.81 -1.12 -3.13
CA TRP A 7 8.65 -0.87 -2.27
C TRP A 7 8.78 0.43 -1.50
N TYR A 8 7.70 1.21 -1.51
CA TYR A 8 7.50 2.32 -0.58
C TYR A 8 6.92 1.80 0.73
N LEU A 9 7.80 1.44 1.68
CA LEU A 9 7.38 0.78 2.93
C LEU A 9 6.76 1.75 3.94
N TYR A 10 7.39 2.91 4.13
CA TYR A 10 7.01 3.87 5.16
C TYR A 10 7.08 5.29 4.64
N GLY A 11 6.16 6.10 5.13
CA GLY A 11 5.99 7.49 4.78
C GLY A 11 5.65 8.33 5.98
N ALA A 12 6.26 9.50 6.08
CA ALA A 12 5.86 10.54 7.01
C ALA A 12 5.98 11.89 6.34
N SER A 13 5.14 12.84 6.76
CA SER A 13 5.18 14.21 6.27
C SER A 13 4.78 15.16 7.39
N SER A 14 5.44 16.31 7.47
CA SER A 14 5.00 17.40 8.33
C SER A 14 3.81 18.15 7.71
N THR A 15 3.07 18.88 8.53
CA THR A 15 2.11 19.90 8.07
C THR A 15 2.82 21.16 7.59
N HIS A 16 3.97 21.48 8.17
CA HIS A 16 4.79 22.62 7.78
C HIS A 16 5.37 22.41 6.37
N GLY A 17 5.29 23.42 5.50
CA GLY A 17 5.86 23.37 4.16
C GLY A 17 5.12 22.44 3.19
N ARG A 18 3.85 22.12 3.44
CA ARG A 18 3.08 21.19 2.57
C ARG A 18 2.86 21.76 1.17
N GLU A 19 2.78 23.08 1.06
CA GLU A 19 2.57 23.82 -0.19
C GLU A 19 3.70 23.61 -1.21
N VAL A 20 4.94 23.35 -0.76
CA VAL A 20 6.07 23.03 -1.65
C VAL A 20 6.11 21.55 -2.05
N ARG A 21 5.13 20.75 -1.64
CA ARG A 21 4.94 19.33 -2.01
C ARG A 21 6.18 18.44 -1.80
N PRO A 22 6.80 18.44 -0.61
CA PRO A 22 8.04 17.68 -0.37
C PRO A 22 7.84 16.17 -0.53
N SER A 23 6.67 15.64 -0.16
CA SER A 23 6.35 14.21 -0.34
C SER A 23 6.36 13.79 -1.81
N ASN A 24 5.93 14.67 -2.73
CA ASN A 24 5.97 14.39 -4.16
C ASN A 24 7.42 14.36 -4.67
N ALA A 25 8.25 15.31 -4.24
CA ALA A 25 9.67 15.33 -4.60
C ALA A 25 10.40 14.07 -4.09
N LEU A 26 10.09 13.63 -2.88
CA LEU A 26 10.64 12.39 -2.33
C LEU A 26 10.20 11.17 -3.15
N GLN A 27 8.92 11.05 -3.50
CA GLN A 27 8.44 9.95 -4.36
C GLN A 27 9.14 9.96 -5.72
N TRP A 28 9.36 11.13 -6.32
CA TRP A 28 10.09 11.26 -7.57
C TRP A 28 11.51 10.69 -7.46
N ALA A 29 12.27 11.13 -6.47
CA ALA A 29 13.63 10.63 -6.23
C ALA A 29 13.66 9.12 -5.94
N MET A 30 12.64 8.59 -5.25
CA MET A 30 12.52 7.15 -5.00
C MET A 30 12.22 6.36 -6.28
N MET A 31 11.40 6.91 -7.19
CA MET A 31 11.14 6.29 -8.50
C MET A 31 12.37 6.34 -9.41
N GLU A 32 13.11 7.44 -9.45
CA GLU A 32 14.39 7.54 -10.16
C GLU A 32 15.40 6.51 -9.63
N ARG A 33 15.47 6.34 -8.30
CA ARG A 33 16.29 5.30 -7.69
C ARG A 33 15.85 3.91 -8.12
N ALA A 34 14.56 3.60 -8.07
CA ALA A 34 14.03 2.30 -8.48
C ALA A 34 14.38 1.99 -9.95
N LEU A 35 14.27 2.98 -10.83
CA LEU A 35 14.68 2.86 -12.23
C LEU A 35 16.19 2.62 -12.38
N SER A 36 17.03 3.34 -11.62
CA SER A 36 18.48 3.15 -11.64
C SER A 36 18.91 1.76 -11.14
N SER A 37 18.11 1.19 -10.23
CA SER A 37 18.26 -0.18 -9.73
C SER A 37 17.62 -1.23 -10.65
N GLN A 38 17.18 -0.86 -11.85
CA GLN A 38 16.53 -1.75 -12.82
C GLN A 38 15.27 -2.44 -12.25
N SER A 39 14.51 -1.73 -11.42
CA SER A 39 13.20 -2.22 -10.96
C SER A 39 12.14 -2.02 -12.05
N ASP A 40 11.42 -3.09 -12.38
CA ASP A 40 10.24 -3.08 -13.24
C ASP A 40 8.99 -2.55 -12.52
N VAL A 41 8.96 -2.70 -11.19
CA VAL A 41 7.81 -2.32 -10.36
C VAL A 41 8.25 -1.47 -9.17
N TYR A 42 7.57 -0.33 -9.02
CA TYR A 42 7.60 0.50 -7.82
C TYR A 42 6.24 0.42 -7.11
N ASP A 43 6.20 -0.36 -6.02
CA ASP A 43 4.98 -0.68 -5.27
C ASP A 43 4.73 0.35 -4.15
N LEU A 44 3.67 1.14 -4.32
CA LEU A 44 3.17 2.12 -3.35
C LEU A 44 2.42 1.50 -2.16
N ARG A 45 2.29 0.17 -2.14
CA ARG A 45 1.59 -0.67 -1.15
C ARG A 45 0.07 -0.48 -1.16
N GLY A 46 -0.59 -1.20 -0.26
CA GLY A 46 -2.06 -1.33 -0.19
C GLY A 46 -2.82 -0.01 -0.13
N ILE A 47 -4.01 -0.03 -0.72
CA ILE A 47 -5.01 1.04 -0.67
C ILE A 47 -6.25 0.54 0.06
N THR A 48 -7.15 1.45 0.43
CA THR A 48 -8.47 1.03 0.90
C THR A 48 -9.27 0.40 -0.22
N ALA A 49 -10.10 -0.59 0.12
CA ALA A 49 -11.01 -1.22 -0.84
C ALA A 49 -12.19 -0.31 -1.25
N THR A 50 -12.41 0.80 -0.54
CA THR A 50 -13.46 1.78 -0.82
C THR A 50 -12.92 3.01 -1.56
N LEU A 51 -13.77 3.57 -2.42
CA LEU A 51 -13.59 4.87 -3.08
C LEU A 51 -14.40 5.99 -2.40
N ASP A 52 -14.99 5.70 -1.23
CA ASP A 52 -15.73 6.68 -0.46
C ASP A 52 -14.82 7.87 -0.07
N LYS A 53 -15.29 9.08 -0.39
CA LYS A 53 -14.56 10.33 -0.12
C LYS A 53 -14.56 10.69 1.35
N GLU A 54 -15.54 10.22 2.12
CA GLU A 54 -15.61 10.43 3.56
C GLU A 54 -14.69 9.46 4.34
N ASN A 55 -14.05 8.51 3.65
CA ASN A 55 -13.09 7.62 4.28
C ASN A 55 -11.83 8.40 4.73
N PRO A 56 -11.33 8.20 5.97
CA PRO A 56 -10.12 8.86 6.46
C PRO A 56 -8.87 8.67 5.58
N HIS A 57 -8.82 7.59 4.79
CA HIS A 57 -7.72 7.26 3.89
C HIS A 57 -7.93 7.73 2.44
N ALA A 58 -9.04 8.43 2.13
CA ALA A 58 -9.29 8.94 0.78
C ALA A 58 -8.15 9.83 0.26
N GLY A 59 -7.55 10.65 1.14
CA GLY A 59 -6.39 11.48 0.79
C GLY A 59 -5.15 10.66 0.43
N LEU A 60 -4.93 9.51 1.10
CA LEU A 60 -3.81 8.61 0.77
C LEU A 60 -4.03 7.94 -0.59
N LEU A 61 -5.25 7.54 -0.89
CA LEU A 61 -5.60 7.01 -2.21
C LEU A 61 -5.37 8.06 -3.31
N GLN A 62 -5.84 9.30 -3.11
CA GLN A 62 -5.61 10.41 -4.04
C GLN A 62 -4.12 10.70 -4.25
N PHE A 63 -3.32 10.68 -3.18
CA PHE A 63 -1.88 10.83 -3.27
C PHE A 63 -1.26 9.75 -4.16
N LYS A 64 -1.59 8.48 -3.93
CA LYS A 64 -1.03 7.35 -4.69
C LYS A 64 -1.41 7.40 -6.17
N VAL A 65 -2.66 7.73 -6.48
CA VAL A 65 -3.11 7.95 -7.87
C VAL A 65 -2.40 9.16 -8.48
N GLY A 66 -2.25 10.25 -7.72
CA GLY A 66 -1.59 11.48 -8.18
C GLY A 66 -0.10 11.32 -8.49
N VAL A 67 0.58 10.33 -7.91
CA VAL A 67 1.97 9.94 -8.24
C VAL A 67 2.03 9.06 -9.50
N GLY A 68 0.88 8.64 -10.04
CA GLY A 68 0.77 7.74 -11.19
C GLY A 68 0.52 6.27 -10.83
N GLY A 69 0.21 6.00 -9.55
CA GLY A 69 -0.09 4.65 -9.07
C GLY A 69 -1.36 4.07 -9.71
N ARG A 70 -1.33 2.76 -9.97
CA ARG A 70 -2.47 1.98 -10.46
C ARG A 70 -2.89 0.98 -9.39
N ALA A 71 -4.20 0.84 -9.18
CA ALA A 71 -4.72 -0.20 -8.32
C ALA A 71 -4.51 -1.57 -8.99
N VAL A 72 -3.94 -2.50 -8.25
CA VAL A 72 -3.73 -3.89 -8.68
C VAL A 72 -4.33 -4.79 -7.61
N GLU A 73 -5.29 -5.61 -8.01
CA GLU A 73 -5.84 -6.66 -7.16
C GLU A 73 -4.94 -7.89 -7.23
N VAL A 74 -4.64 -8.45 -6.06
CA VAL A 74 -3.87 -9.70 -5.91
C VAL A 74 -4.82 -10.82 -5.53
N MET A 75 -4.37 -12.07 -5.62
CA MET A 75 -5.17 -13.27 -5.32
C MET A 75 -5.71 -13.37 -3.89
N GLY A 76 -5.34 -12.42 -3.02
CA GLY A 76 -5.75 -12.37 -1.62
C GLY A 76 -5.00 -13.38 -0.76
N GLU A 77 -5.65 -13.77 0.32
CA GLU A 77 -5.11 -14.68 1.32
C GLU A 77 -5.71 -16.08 1.15
N TRP A 78 -4.87 -17.11 1.24
CA TRP A 78 -5.29 -18.51 1.19
C TRP A 78 -4.93 -19.20 2.49
N ASP A 79 -5.91 -19.83 3.13
CA ASP A 79 -5.74 -20.55 4.38
C ASP A 79 -5.56 -22.05 4.14
N TYR A 80 -4.54 -22.64 4.78
CA TYR A 80 -4.44 -24.09 4.94
C TYR A 80 -4.49 -24.45 6.43
N SER A 81 -5.55 -25.15 6.84
CA SER A 81 -5.81 -25.44 8.25
C SER A 81 -5.12 -26.73 8.69
N PHE A 82 -3.96 -26.62 9.35
CA PHE A 82 -3.28 -27.79 9.95
C PHE A 82 -4.08 -28.41 11.11
N ASN A 83 -4.83 -27.60 11.86
CA ASN A 83 -5.77 -28.07 12.90
C ASN A 83 -7.18 -27.52 12.61
N PRO A 84 -8.10 -28.36 12.09
CA PRO A 84 -9.44 -27.91 11.72
C PRO A 84 -10.27 -27.37 12.90
N LEU A 85 -10.10 -27.91 14.11
CA LEU A 85 -10.87 -27.49 15.28
C LEU A 85 -10.46 -26.09 15.76
N LEU A 86 -9.16 -25.83 15.85
CA LEU A 86 -8.65 -24.51 16.22
C LEU A 86 -8.99 -23.47 15.16
N TYR A 87 -8.88 -23.83 13.89
CA TYR A 87 -9.25 -22.95 12.79
C TYR A 87 -10.74 -22.58 12.83
N LEU A 88 -11.62 -23.56 13.11
CA LEU A 88 -13.05 -23.30 13.27
C LEU A 88 -13.33 -22.38 14.46
N ALA A 89 -12.69 -22.63 15.61
CA ALA A 89 -12.84 -21.79 16.79
C ALA A 89 -12.36 -20.35 16.54
N PHE A 90 -11.23 -20.19 15.85
CA PHE A 90 -10.69 -18.88 15.46
C PHE A 90 -11.61 -18.14 14.49
N ARG A 91 -12.11 -18.82 13.45
CA ARG A 91 -13.10 -18.23 12.53
C ARG A 91 -14.40 -17.86 13.23
N ALA A 92 -14.89 -18.70 14.15
CA ALA A 92 -16.08 -18.39 14.94
C ALA A 92 -15.88 -17.17 15.85
N TYR A 93 -14.67 -16.98 16.38
CA TYR A 93 -14.30 -15.78 17.13
C TYR A 93 -14.27 -14.54 16.24
N LEU A 94 -13.61 -14.60 15.08
CA LEU A 94 -13.54 -13.47 14.14
C LEU A 94 -14.92 -13.05 13.63
N ASN A 95 -15.79 -13.99 13.29
CA ASN A 95 -17.15 -13.70 12.79
C ASN A 95 -18.09 -13.07 13.84
N ARG A 96 -17.72 -13.07 15.12
CA ARG A 96 -18.49 -12.43 16.19
C ARG A 96 -18.13 -10.96 16.38
N ARG A 97 -17.04 -10.49 15.78
CA ARG A 97 -16.59 -9.09 15.79
C ARG A 97 -17.06 -8.37 14.53
#